data_AF-F4WML1-F1
#
_entry.id   AF-F4WML1-F1
#
_cell.length_a   1.000
_cell.length_b   1.000
_cell.length_c   1.000
_cell.angle_alpha   90.00
_cell.angle_beta   90.00
_cell.angle_gamma   90.00
#
_symmetry.space_group_name_H-M   'P 1'
#
loop_
_entity.id
_entity.type
_entity.pdbx_description
1 polymer ?
#
loop_
_entity_poly.entity_id
_entity_poly.type
_entity_poly.pdbx_seq_one_letter_code
_entity_poly.pdbx_strand_id
1 'polypeptide(L)'
;METSALNLAHEKQRRAEALLREGKFEEAAKCHETVADLLAEAHEQLESSLIHVHATLSSQDTSKFLTPVHSLVTLESLSLQRDHHKRQAAVVRMKQAQYEEYKTTLENHQKDLLNKHAARYSEKDNCADIRIDKYDGSLRQAIYKTIDEQDSLLSLIDIKLPLSSAEEKSFKHPKDTGTVIEELRTVNSQLRSLVGSLLSQLEAKEEEVRQLTERLYAVSVNSSDDIRSEEHPLCPLDPLPQLTPLEMPLFDFTST
;
A
#
# COMPACT_ATOMS: atom_id res chain seq x y z
N MET A 1 -40.00 12.09 -6.14
CA MET A 1 -39.44 11.05 -5.24
C MET A 1 -37.94 10.87 -5.42
N GLU A 2 -37.37 11.21 -6.58
CA GLU A 2 -35.93 11.12 -6.91
C GLU A 2 -34.99 11.85 -5.92
N THR A 3 -35.42 12.98 -5.36
CA THR A 3 -34.63 13.75 -4.38
C THR A 3 -34.36 12.97 -3.09
N SER A 4 -35.24 12.04 -2.72
CA SER A 4 -35.07 11.22 -1.51
C SER A 4 -33.98 10.15 -1.70
N ALA A 5 -33.97 9.49 -2.86
CA ALA A 5 -33.00 8.42 -3.16
C ALA A 5 -31.56 8.98 -3.29
N LEU A 6 -31.40 10.12 -3.97
CA LEU A 6 -30.10 10.75 -4.13
C LEU A 6 -29.55 11.31 -2.80
N ASN A 7 -30.42 11.89 -1.97
CA ASN A 7 -30.03 12.34 -0.63
C ASN A 7 -29.58 11.18 0.27
N LEU A 8 -30.30 10.05 0.23
CA LEU A 8 -29.94 8.85 0.96
C LEU A 8 -28.59 8.29 0.47
N ALA A 9 -28.35 8.29 -0.84
CA ALA A 9 -27.06 7.90 -1.42
C ALA A 9 -25.89 8.73 -0.87
N HIS A 10 -26.03 10.06 -0.83
CA HIS A 10 -25.00 10.94 -0.27
C HIS A 10 -24.81 10.75 1.25
N GLU A 11 -25.88 10.48 2.00
CA GLU A 11 -25.77 10.13 3.42
C GLU A 11 -24.95 8.85 3.62
N LYS A 12 -25.25 7.81 2.84
CA LYS A 12 -24.53 6.54 2.88
C LYS A 12 -23.07 6.68 2.46
N GLN A 13 -22.76 7.56 1.49
CA GLN A 13 -21.38 7.89 1.14
C GLN A 13 -20.62 8.51 2.32
N ARG A 14 -21.18 9.54 2.98
CA ARG A 14 -20.54 10.16 4.17
C ARG A 14 -20.34 9.15 5.29
N ARG A 15 -21.31 8.25 5.48
CA ARG A 15 -21.21 7.16 6.45
C ARG A 15 -20.09 6.18 6.10
N ALA A 16 -19.93 5.81 4.82
CA ALA A 16 -18.83 4.95 4.37
C ALA A 16 -17.46 5.56 4.71
N GLU A 17 -17.29 6.86 4.47
CA GLU A 17 -16.05 7.57 4.80
C GLU A 17 -15.75 7.59 6.31
N ALA A 18 -16.78 7.71 7.15
CA ALA A 18 -16.63 7.60 8.60
C ALA A 18 -16.18 6.19 9.02
N LEU A 19 -16.79 5.15 8.46
CA LEU A 19 -16.44 3.75 8.73
C LEU A 19 -15.03 3.39 8.27
N LEU A 20 -14.57 3.97 7.15
CA LEU A 20 -13.18 3.82 6.69
C LEU A 20 -12.18 4.42 7.67
N ARG A 21 -12.49 5.57 8.28
CA ARG A 21 -11.66 6.18 9.33
C ARG A 21 -11.61 5.32 10.60
N GLU A 22 -12.67 4.58 10.89
CA GLU A 22 -12.74 3.63 12.01
C GLU A 22 -12.10 2.26 11.71
N GLY A 23 -11.65 2.01 10.48
CA GLY A 23 -11.09 0.72 10.05
C GLY A 23 -12.15 -0.37 9.81
N LYS A 24 -13.44 -0.03 9.76
CA LYS A 24 -14.56 -0.95 9.50
C LYS A 24 -14.78 -1.11 7.99
N PHE A 25 -13.87 -1.82 7.33
CA PHE A 25 -13.89 -1.97 5.86
C PHE A 25 -15.14 -2.68 5.34
N GLU A 26 -15.62 -3.73 6.01
CA GLU A 26 -16.80 -4.49 5.61
C GLU A 26 -18.07 -3.62 5.55
N GLU A 27 -18.31 -2.82 6.60
CA GLU A 27 -19.47 -1.93 6.66
C GLU A 27 -19.36 -0.78 5.66
N ALA A 28 -18.14 -0.26 5.44
CA ALA A 28 -17.88 0.76 4.45
C ALA A 28 -18.13 0.26 3.01
N ALA A 29 -17.69 -0.96 2.69
CA ALA A 29 -17.95 -1.59 1.39
C ALA A 29 -19.46 -1.73 1.15
N LYS A 30 -20.21 -2.23 2.14
CA LYS A 30 -21.68 -2.34 2.06
C LYS A 30 -22.35 -0.98 1.85
N CYS A 31 -21.86 0.08 2.49
CA CYS A 31 -22.39 1.42 2.26
C CYS A 31 -22.22 1.84 0.78
N HIS A 32 -21.05 1.63 0.18
CA HIS A 32 -20.85 1.93 -1.25
C HIS A 32 -21.68 1.06 -2.19
N GLU A 33 -21.94 -0.21 -1.85
CA GLU A 33 -22.87 -1.06 -2.60
C GLU A 33 -24.29 -0.54 -2.54
N THR A 34 -24.79 -0.21 -1.34
CA THR A 34 -26.13 0.36 -1.19
C THR A 34 -26.29 1.67 -1.95
N VAL A 35 -25.23 2.47 -2.05
CA VAL A 35 -25.24 3.68 -2.89
C VAL A 35 -25.36 3.33 -4.37
N ALA A 36 -24.61 2.34 -4.84
CA ALA A 36 -24.70 1.90 -6.24
C ALA A 36 -26.10 1.37 -6.58
N ASP A 37 -26.75 0.67 -5.64
CA ASP A 37 -28.12 0.17 -5.81
C ASP A 37 -29.13 1.32 -5.88
N LEU A 38 -29.05 2.29 -4.97
CA LEU A 38 -29.91 3.48 -4.98
C LEU A 38 -29.75 4.32 -6.26
N LEU A 39 -28.52 4.44 -6.77
CA LEU A 39 -28.24 5.13 -8.03
C LEU A 39 -28.76 4.34 -9.24
N ALA A 40 -28.76 3.01 -9.19
CA ALA A 40 -29.34 2.17 -10.22
C ALA A 40 -30.88 2.31 -10.26
N GLU A 41 -31.54 2.30 -9.10
CA GLU A 41 -32.98 2.55 -9.00
C GLU A 41 -33.36 3.93 -9.53
N ALA A 42 -32.59 4.97 -9.17
CA ALA A 42 -32.81 6.33 -9.67
C ALA A 42 -32.61 6.42 -11.20
N HIS A 43 -31.62 5.71 -11.73
CA HIS A 43 -31.38 5.62 -13.17
C HIS A 43 -32.57 4.96 -13.90
N GLU A 44 -33.05 3.81 -13.41
CA GLU A 44 -34.19 3.10 -14.02
C GLU A 44 -35.48 3.92 -13.98
N GLN A 45 -35.72 4.65 -12.88
CA GLN A 45 -36.88 5.54 -12.76
C GLN A 45 -36.82 6.69 -13.78
N LEU A 46 -35.66 7.31 -13.94
CA LEU A 46 -35.46 8.41 -14.88
C LEU A 46 -35.57 7.92 -16.33
N GLU A 47 -34.98 6.75 -16.64
CA GLU A 47 -35.06 6.12 -17.95
C GLU A 47 -36.52 5.76 -18.32
N SER A 48 -37.27 5.18 -17.38
CA SER A 48 -38.69 4.86 -17.54
C SER A 48 -39.53 6.12 -17.77
N SER A 49 -39.25 7.20 -17.04
CA SER A 49 -39.89 8.52 -17.21
C SER A 49 -39.63 9.10 -18.61
N LEU A 50 -38.40 8.98 -19.10
CA LEU A 50 -38.00 9.47 -20.42
C LEU A 50 -38.74 8.74 -21.55
N ILE A 51 -38.87 7.42 -21.44
CA ILE A 51 -39.60 6.57 -22.39
C ILE A 51 -41.09 6.93 -22.42
N HIS A 52 -41.70 7.18 -21.25
CA HIS A 52 -43.11 7.57 -21.15
C HIS A 52 -43.39 8.93 -21.81
N VAL A 53 -42.47 9.89 -21.66
CA VAL A 53 -42.55 11.20 -22.29
C VAL A 53 -42.40 11.09 -23.81
N HIS A 54 -41.49 10.24 -24.31
CA HIS A 54 -41.33 10.01 -25.75
C HIS A 54 -42.55 9.31 -26.40
N ALA A 55 -43.24 8.43 -25.66
CA ALA A 55 -44.47 7.78 -26.14
C ALA A 55 -45.68 8.73 -26.23
N THR A 56 -45.72 9.76 -25.38
CA THR A 56 -46.83 10.73 -25.32
C THR A 56 -46.62 11.96 -26.22
N LEU A 57 -45.39 12.23 -26.67
CA LEU A 57 -45.02 13.37 -27.53
C LEU A 57 -45.26 13.17 -29.04
N SER A 58 -45.89 12.06 -29.46
CA SER A 58 -46.38 11.89 -30.85
C SER A 58 -47.46 12.92 -31.23
N SER A 59 -47.99 13.68 -30.26
CA SER A 59 -48.95 14.77 -30.49
C SER A 59 -48.56 16.02 -29.67
N GLN A 60 -48.18 17.09 -30.38
CA GLN A 60 -48.04 18.50 -29.94
C GLN A 60 -46.76 19.02 -29.25
N ASP A 61 -46.29 20.09 -29.89
CA ASP A 61 -45.60 21.32 -29.45
C ASP A 61 -44.12 21.34 -29.02
N THR A 62 -43.42 22.23 -29.72
CA THR A 62 -41.98 22.40 -29.91
C THR A 62 -41.26 23.20 -28.80
N SER A 63 -41.83 23.28 -27.59
CA SER A 63 -41.23 24.05 -26.47
C SER A 63 -40.37 23.22 -25.50
N LYS A 64 -40.10 21.94 -25.80
CA LYS A 64 -39.49 20.96 -24.86
C LYS A 64 -38.05 20.51 -25.22
N PHE A 65 -37.31 21.20 -26.07
CA PHE A 65 -36.02 20.67 -26.58
C PHE A 65 -34.85 20.66 -25.56
N LEU A 66 -34.94 21.41 -24.45
CA LEU A 66 -33.88 21.42 -23.42
C LEU A 66 -34.02 20.28 -22.40
N THR A 67 -35.23 19.78 -22.15
CA THR A 67 -35.48 18.72 -21.15
C THR A 67 -34.89 17.34 -21.50
N PRO A 68 -34.85 16.88 -22.77
CA PRO A 68 -34.24 15.59 -23.13
C PRO A 68 -32.73 15.61 -22.97
N VAL A 69 -32.09 16.73 -23.34
CA VAL A 69 -30.62 16.87 -23.24
C VAL A 69 -30.19 16.84 -21.79
N HIS A 70 -30.84 17.60 -20.90
CA HIS A 70 -30.55 17.56 -19.47
C HIS A 70 -30.82 16.18 -18.85
N SER A 71 -31.87 15.50 -19.28
CA SER A 71 -32.17 14.16 -18.76
C SER A 71 -31.19 13.09 -19.24
N LEU A 72 -30.68 13.19 -20.48
CA LEU A 72 -29.64 12.30 -20.99
C LEU A 72 -28.32 12.50 -20.23
N VAL A 73 -27.93 13.76 -20.01
CA VAL A 73 -26.76 14.12 -19.19
C VAL A 73 -26.91 13.61 -17.76
N THR A 74 -28.14 13.65 -17.22
CA THR A 74 -28.42 13.16 -15.86
C THR A 74 -28.31 11.64 -15.78
N LEU A 75 -28.82 10.89 -16.77
CA LEU A 75 -28.66 9.43 -16.85
C LEU A 75 -27.18 9.03 -16.93
N GLU A 76 -26.40 9.71 -17.78
CA GLU A 76 -24.96 9.48 -17.88
C GLU A 76 -24.26 9.77 -16.54
N SER A 77 -24.58 10.89 -15.89
CA SER A 77 -24.03 11.25 -14.58
C SER A 77 -24.35 10.20 -13.50
N LEU A 78 -25.59 9.69 -13.46
CA LEU A 78 -25.98 8.64 -12.52
C LEU A 78 -25.24 7.33 -12.78
N SER A 79 -25.07 6.96 -14.05
CA SER A 79 -24.29 5.79 -14.46
C SER A 79 -22.83 5.89 -14.02
N LEU A 80 -22.20 7.05 -14.24
CA LEU A 80 -20.82 7.32 -13.82
C LEU A 80 -20.66 7.27 -12.30
N GLN A 81 -21.59 7.85 -11.53
CA GLN A 81 -21.56 7.80 -10.07
C GLN A 81 -21.75 6.36 -9.54
N ARG A 82 -22.68 5.60 -10.12
CA ARG A 82 -22.88 4.19 -9.77
C ARG A 82 -21.59 3.40 -9.97
N ASP A 83 -20.95 3.57 -11.12
CA ASP A 83 -19.72 2.85 -11.45
C ASP A 83 -18.55 3.29 -10.55
N HIS A 84 -18.48 4.57 -10.17
CA HIS A 84 -17.56 5.05 -9.15
C HIS A 84 -17.77 4.31 -7.81
N HIS A 85 -19.01 4.18 -7.35
CA HIS A 85 -19.31 3.50 -6.09
C HIS A 85 -19.06 1.99 -6.14
N LYS A 86 -19.30 1.33 -7.28
CA LYS A 86 -18.89 -0.07 -7.50
C LYS A 86 -17.37 -0.23 -7.39
N ARG A 87 -16.59 0.67 -8.01
CA ARG A 87 -15.13 0.66 -7.89
C ARG A 87 -14.67 0.93 -6.46
N GLN A 88 -15.26 1.91 -5.77
CA GLN A 88 -15.00 2.18 -4.36
C GLN A 88 -15.22 0.94 -3.49
N ALA A 89 -16.37 0.26 -3.63
CA ALA A 89 -16.66 -0.98 -2.90
C ALA A 89 -15.58 -2.05 -3.14
N ALA A 90 -15.14 -2.23 -4.40
CA ALA A 90 -14.06 -3.15 -4.73
C ALA A 90 -12.72 -2.79 -4.08
N VAL A 91 -12.34 -1.50 -4.11
CA VAL A 91 -11.11 -1.03 -3.46
C VAL A 91 -11.16 -1.24 -1.95
N VAL A 92 -12.30 -0.96 -1.32
CA VAL A 92 -12.48 -1.16 0.12
C VAL A 92 -12.38 -2.64 0.48
N ARG A 93 -12.97 -3.54 -0.30
CA ARG A 93 -12.82 -4.99 -0.10
C ARG A 93 -11.39 -5.49 -0.29
N MET A 94 -10.66 -4.94 -1.26
CA MET A 94 -9.25 -5.28 -1.44
C MET A 94 -8.43 -4.85 -0.22
N LYS A 95 -8.68 -3.64 0.32
CA LYS A 95 -8.04 -3.18 1.56
C LYS A 95 -8.39 -4.06 2.76
N GLN A 96 -9.64 -4.51 2.85
CA GLN A 96 -10.08 -5.45 3.89
C GLN A 96 -9.30 -6.76 3.82
N ALA A 97 -9.23 -7.37 2.64
CA ALA A 97 -8.52 -8.64 2.44
C ALA A 97 -7.04 -8.52 2.80
N GLN A 98 -6.38 -7.42 2.38
CA GLN A 98 -4.98 -7.15 2.75
C GLN A 98 -4.79 -7.00 4.27
N TYR A 99 -5.71 -6.32 4.94
CA TYR A 99 -5.66 -6.15 6.39
C TYR A 99 -5.87 -7.47 7.13
N GLU A 100 -6.81 -8.31 6.67
CA GLU A 100 -7.06 -9.64 7.24
C GLU A 100 -5.87 -10.60 7.03
N GLU A 101 -5.23 -10.56 5.86
CA GLU A 101 -4.00 -11.33 5.59
C GLU A 101 -2.85 -10.88 6.51
N TYR A 102 -2.62 -9.57 6.64
CA TYR A 102 -1.63 -9.05 7.58
C TYR A 102 -1.91 -9.46 9.03
N LYS A 103 -3.17 -9.38 9.46
CA LYS A 103 -3.57 -9.79 10.82
C LYS A 103 -3.34 -11.29 11.06
N THR A 104 -3.72 -12.14 10.11
CA THR A 104 -3.56 -13.59 10.24
C THR A 104 -2.09 -14.01 10.24
N THR A 105 -1.23 -13.38 9.44
CA THR A 105 0.22 -13.63 9.45
C THR A 105 0.85 -13.25 10.78
N LEU A 106 0.45 -12.13 11.39
CA LEU A 106 0.90 -11.71 12.71
C LEU A 106 0.47 -12.69 13.81
N GLU A 107 -0.80 -13.13 13.79
CA GLU A 107 -1.32 -14.12 14.74
C GLU A 107 -0.59 -15.47 14.60
N ASN A 108 -0.28 -15.90 13.36
CA ASN A 108 0.49 -17.11 13.11
C ASN A 108 1.92 -17.00 13.64
N HIS A 109 2.57 -15.85 13.48
CA HIS A 109 3.90 -15.61 14.03
C HIS A 109 3.88 -15.65 15.58
N GLN A 110 2.86 -15.06 16.19
CA GLN A 110 2.68 -15.10 17.65
C GLN A 110 2.46 -16.53 18.16
N LYS A 111 1.63 -17.33 17.46
CA LYS A 111 1.43 -18.74 17.77
C LYS A 111 2.72 -19.55 17.63
N ASP A 112 3.52 -19.31 16.60
CA ASP A 112 4.82 -19.98 16.41
C ASP A 112 5.79 -19.64 17.55
N LEU A 113 5.86 -18.38 17.99
CA LEU A 113 6.65 -17.97 19.16
C LEU A 113 6.18 -18.66 20.46
N LEU A 114 4.87 -18.71 20.70
CA LEU A 114 4.31 -19.41 21.86
C LEU A 114 4.60 -20.91 21.81
N ASN A 115 4.46 -21.53 20.64
CA ASN A 115 4.70 -22.96 20.45
C ASN A 115 6.18 -23.31 20.64
N LYS A 116 7.11 -22.46 20.17
CA LYS A 116 8.54 -22.56 20.46
C LYS A 116 8.83 -22.49 21.97
N HIS A 117 8.15 -21.60 22.70
CA HIS A 117 8.28 -21.53 24.16
C HIS A 117 7.68 -22.76 24.86
N ALA A 118 6.55 -23.29 24.39
CA ALA A 118 5.94 -24.51 24.92
C ALA A 118 6.81 -25.76 24.67
N ALA A 119 7.40 -25.88 23.48
CA ALA A 119 8.34 -26.96 23.16
C ALA A 119 9.59 -26.91 24.07
N ARG A 120 10.12 -25.70 24.34
CA ARG A 120 11.25 -25.49 25.28
C ARG A 120 10.94 -25.83 26.74
N TYR A 121 9.67 -25.72 27.15
CA TYR A 121 9.22 -26.09 28.50
C TYR A 121 8.95 -27.60 28.61
N SER A 122 8.37 -28.23 27.59
CA SER A 122 8.12 -29.69 27.56
C SER A 122 9.42 -30.52 27.54
N GLU A 123 10.50 -30.01 26.93
CA GLU A 123 11.83 -30.62 27.03
C GLU A 123 12.49 -30.45 28.41
N LYS A 124 12.02 -29.51 29.24
CA LYS A 124 12.65 -29.17 30.53
C LYS A 124 12.10 -29.99 31.70
N ASP A 125 10.85 -30.44 31.62
CA ASP A 125 10.23 -31.29 32.66
C ASP A 125 10.62 -32.78 32.55
N ASN A 126 11.28 -33.20 31.47
CA ASN A 126 11.95 -34.51 31.36
C ASN A 126 13.46 -34.45 31.64
N CYS A 127 13.98 -33.33 32.16
CA CYS A 127 15.43 -33.08 32.30
C CYS A 127 15.79 -32.59 33.71
N ALA A 128 15.21 -33.19 34.75
CA ALA A 128 15.80 -33.15 36.07
C ALA A 128 16.94 -34.19 36.22
N ASP A 129 16.93 -35.26 35.43
CA ASP A 129 17.87 -36.39 35.56
C ASP A 129 18.94 -36.48 34.43
N ILE A 130 18.87 -35.60 33.41
CA ILE A 130 19.73 -35.65 32.18
C ILE A 130 20.61 -34.40 32.05
N ARG A 131 21.17 -33.90 33.15
CA ARG A 131 22.15 -32.78 33.08
C ARG A 131 23.60 -33.17 33.33
N ILE A 132 23.83 -34.35 33.90
CA ILE A 132 25.19 -34.86 34.15
C ILE A 132 25.70 -35.66 32.93
N ASP A 133 24.81 -36.31 32.17
CA ASP A 133 25.20 -37.28 31.13
C ASP A 133 25.41 -36.69 29.72
N LYS A 134 24.86 -35.49 29.43
CA LYS A 134 24.94 -34.88 28.09
C LYS A 134 26.34 -34.36 27.73
N TYR A 135 27.08 -33.85 28.71
CA TYR A 135 28.45 -33.38 28.47
C TYR A 135 29.43 -34.54 28.33
N ASP A 136 29.20 -35.63 29.08
CA ASP A 136 30.00 -36.84 28.98
C ASP A 136 29.70 -37.59 27.67
N GLY A 137 28.44 -37.71 27.27
CA GLY A 137 28.04 -38.31 25.99
C GLY A 137 28.58 -37.57 24.77
N SER A 138 28.55 -36.23 24.77
CA SER A 138 29.06 -35.42 23.65
C SER A 138 30.59 -35.48 23.54
N LEU A 139 31.32 -35.44 24.66
CA LEU A 139 32.78 -35.55 24.66
C LEU A 139 33.22 -36.97 24.32
N ARG A 140 32.60 -37.98 24.92
CA ARG A 140 32.83 -39.40 24.62
C ARG A 140 32.57 -39.70 23.15
N GLN A 141 31.49 -39.17 22.56
CA GLN A 141 31.19 -39.34 21.15
C GLN A 141 32.19 -38.62 20.24
N ALA A 142 32.67 -37.44 20.63
CA ALA A 142 33.73 -36.74 19.90
C ALA A 142 35.06 -37.51 19.95
N ILE A 143 35.43 -38.05 21.11
CA ILE A 143 36.64 -38.87 21.30
C ILE A 143 36.57 -40.14 20.44
N TYR A 144 35.47 -40.90 20.50
CA TYR A 144 35.33 -42.10 19.66
C TYR A 144 35.29 -41.77 18.17
N LYS A 145 34.65 -40.68 17.76
CA LYS A 145 34.64 -40.22 16.37
C LYS A 145 36.05 -39.84 15.90
N THR A 146 36.83 -39.16 16.74
CA THR A 146 38.23 -38.86 16.42
C THR A 146 39.08 -40.12 16.35
N ILE A 147 38.88 -41.11 17.24
CA ILE A 147 39.59 -42.39 17.18
C ILE A 147 39.26 -43.13 15.87
N ASP A 148 37.98 -43.27 15.52
CA ASP A 148 37.54 -43.92 14.28
C ASP A 148 38.09 -43.21 13.02
N GLU A 149 38.09 -41.88 13.00
CA GLU A 149 38.64 -41.09 11.89
C GLU A 149 40.15 -41.33 11.73
N GLN A 150 40.90 -41.37 12.83
CA GLN A 150 42.35 -41.60 12.78
C GLN A 150 42.69 -43.05 12.43
N ASP A 151 41.94 -44.04 12.92
CA ASP A 151 42.11 -45.45 12.54
C ASP A 151 41.79 -45.69 11.05
N SER A 152 40.81 -44.97 10.51
CA SER A 152 40.52 -44.95 9.07
C SER A 152 41.70 -44.36 8.27
N LEU A 153 42.37 -43.32 8.78
CA LEU A 153 43.58 -42.77 8.17
C LEU A 153 44.78 -43.72 8.27
N LEU A 154 44.95 -44.45 9.38
CA LEU A 154 45.94 -45.52 9.49
C LEU A 154 45.69 -46.62 8.45
N SER A 155 44.43 -47.03 8.26
CA SER A 155 44.08 -48.00 7.21
C SER A 155 44.47 -47.51 5.81
N LEU A 156 44.37 -46.19 5.56
CA LEU A 156 44.73 -45.58 4.29
C LEU A 156 46.26 -45.48 4.08
N ILE A 157 47.02 -45.40 5.17
CA ILE A 157 48.49 -45.43 5.18
C ILE A 157 48.99 -46.88 5.02
N ASP A 158 48.35 -47.83 5.68
CA ASP A 158 48.63 -49.27 5.53
C ASP A 158 48.33 -49.77 4.09
N ILE A 159 47.41 -49.12 3.38
CA ILE A 159 47.15 -49.37 1.94
C ILE A 159 48.23 -48.74 1.04
N LYS A 160 48.98 -47.73 1.51
CA LYS A 160 49.89 -46.92 0.66
C LYS A 160 51.35 -47.35 0.65
N LEU A 161 51.75 -48.38 1.41
CA LEU A 161 53.08 -48.99 1.29
C LEU A 161 52.96 -50.51 1.06
N PRO A 162 53.44 -51.10 -0.06
CA PRO A 162 54.01 -50.53 -1.28
C PRO A 162 53.24 -50.96 -2.54
N LEU A 163 53.08 -50.07 -3.53
CA LEU A 163 53.32 -50.37 -4.95
C LEU A 163 53.14 -49.08 -5.78
N SER A 164 54.27 -48.54 -6.22
CA SER A 164 54.53 -48.00 -7.56
C SER A 164 53.46 -47.14 -8.27
N SER A 165 53.83 -45.87 -8.48
CA SER A 165 53.65 -45.13 -9.74
C SER A 165 52.22 -45.04 -10.34
N ALA A 166 51.55 -43.89 -10.16
CA ALA A 166 50.88 -43.19 -11.26
C ALA A 166 50.22 -41.86 -10.80
N GLU A 167 50.59 -40.80 -11.51
CA GLU A 167 49.76 -39.62 -11.85
C GLU A 167 49.14 -38.77 -10.72
N GLU A 168 49.77 -37.62 -10.50
CA GLU A 168 49.14 -36.40 -10.00
C GLU A 168 47.98 -35.97 -10.92
N LYS A 169 46.79 -36.53 -10.69
CA LYS A 169 45.54 -35.88 -11.13
C LYS A 169 45.03 -35.03 -10.00
N SER A 170 45.34 -33.73 -10.08
CA SER A 170 44.66 -32.69 -9.33
C SER A 170 43.18 -32.66 -9.75
N PHE A 171 42.35 -33.48 -9.10
CA PHE A 171 40.90 -33.41 -9.19
C PHE A 171 40.46 -32.08 -8.57
N LYS A 172 40.01 -31.13 -9.41
CA LYS A 172 39.34 -29.91 -8.94
C LYS A 172 38.01 -30.34 -8.32
N HIS A 173 38.01 -30.53 -7.01
CA HIS A 173 36.78 -30.77 -6.26
C HIS A 173 35.80 -29.61 -6.52
N PRO A 174 34.50 -29.90 -6.76
CA PRO A 174 33.46 -28.88 -6.69
C PRO A 174 33.59 -28.15 -5.36
N LYS A 175 33.45 -26.81 -5.38
CA LYS A 175 33.56 -25.99 -4.16
C LYS A 175 32.75 -26.61 -3.03
N ASP A 176 33.40 -26.87 -1.91
CA ASP A 176 32.77 -27.44 -0.72
C ASP A 176 31.53 -26.62 -0.35
N THR A 177 30.43 -27.29 -0.03
CA THR A 177 29.15 -26.63 0.26
C THR A 177 29.29 -25.71 1.48
N GLY A 178 30.18 -26.04 2.42
CA GLY A 178 30.56 -25.18 3.53
C GLY A 178 31.15 -23.83 3.08
N THR A 179 32.09 -23.85 2.13
CA THR A 179 32.69 -22.62 1.57
C THR A 179 31.65 -21.77 0.85
N VAL A 180 30.76 -22.39 0.07
CA VAL A 180 29.69 -21.67 -0.65
C VAL A 180 28.72 -21.00 0.34
N ILE A 181 28.36 -21.70 1.41
CA ILE A 181 27.49 -21.15 2.46
C ILE A 181 28.16 -19.95 3.16
N GLU A 182 29.46 -20.03 3.43
CA GLU A 182 30.18 -18.94 4.10
C GLU A 182 30.37 -17.70 3.20
N GLU A 183 30.65 -17.91 1.91
CA GLU A 183 30.64 -16.85 0.90
C GLU A 183 29.26 -16.17 0.83
N LEU A 184 28.17 -16.96 0.78
CA LEU A 184 26.80 -16.46 0.78
C LEU A 184 26.44 -15.70 2.06
N ARG A 185 26.90 -16.16 3.23
CA ARG A 185 26.71 -15.44 4.50
C ARG A 185 27.40 -14.08 4.48
N THR A 186 28.63 -14.05 3.99
CA THR A 186 29.43 -12.82 3.89
C THR A 186 28.76 -11.82 2.96
N VAL A 187 28.32 -12.25 1.78
CA VAL A 187 27.61 -11.38 0.82
C VAL A 187 26.28 -10.89 1.38
N ASN A 188 25.50 -11.75 2.05
CA ASN A 188 24.25 -11.32 2.69
C ASN A 188 24.48 -10.32 3.82
N SER A 189 25.56 -10.48 4.59
CA SER A 189 25.95 -9.51 5.62
C SER A 189 26.29 -8.15 5.02
N GLN A 190 27.10 -8.15 3.95
CA GLN A 190 27.45 -6.93 3.21
C GLN A 190 26.21 -6.25 2.61
N LEU A 191 25.29 -7.02 2.01
CA LEU A 191 24.05 -6.48 1.46
C LEU A 191 23.19 -5.83 2.54
N ARG A 192 23.02 -6.48 3.70
CA ARG A 192 22.28 -5.90 4.83
C ARG A 192 22.93 -4.60 5.32
N SER A 193 24.26 -4.57 5.42
CA SER A 193 24.99 -3.36 5.80
C SER A 193 24.82 -2.21 4.80
N LEU A 194 24.84 -2.52 3.49
CA LEU A 194 24.62 -1.53 2.44
C LEU A 194 23.18 -1.00 2.47
N VAL A 195 22.19 -1.90 2.59
CA VAL A 195 20.78 -1.51 2.71
C VAL A 195 20.57 -0.62 3.93
N GLY A 196 21.16 -0.96 5.09
CA GLY A 196 21.13 -0.11 6.27
C GLY A 196 21.72 1.28 6.01
N SER A 197 22.87 1.34 5.34
CA SER A 197 23.53 2.61 4.98
C SER A 197 22.66 3.47 4.05
N LEU A 198 22.02 2.85 3.06
CA LEU A 198 21.12 3.55 2.14
C LEU A 198 19.85 4.07 2.85
N LEU A 199 19.29 3.29 3.77
CA LEU A 199 18.16 3.73 4.58
C LEU A 199 18.53 4.92 5.47
N SER A 200 19.70 4.90 6.12
CA SER A 200 20.18 6.05 6.90
C SER A 200 20.44 7.28 6.04
N GLN A 201 20.96 7.10 4.81
CA GLN A 201 21.12 8.21 3.87
C GLN A 201 19.77 8.78 3.40
N LEU A 202 18.77 7.92 3.19
CA LEU A 202 17.43 8.35 2.83
C LEU A 202 16.79 9.16 3.95
N GLU A 203 16.85 8.67 5.19
CA GLU A 203 16.35 9.36 6.38
C GLU A 203 17.01 10.74 6.56
N ALA A 204 18.34 10.81 6.40
CA ALA A 204 19.06 12.08 6.45
C ALA A 204 18.60 13.07 5.36
N LYS A 205 18.33 12.58 4.14
CA LYS A 205 17.84 13.42 3.04
C LYS A 205 16.39 13.86 3.25
N GLU A 206 15.53 13.00 3.78
CA GLU A 206 14.16 13.37 4.15
C GLU A 206 14.14 14.45 5.23
N GLU A 207 15.06 14.36 6.20
CA GLU A 207 15.23 15.38 7.24
C GLU A 207 15.75 16.71 6.66
N GLU A 208 16.74 16.69 5.76
CA GLU A 208 17.18 17.89 5.04
C GLU A 208 16.02 18.54 4.27
N VAL A 209 15.21 17.74 3.55
CA VAL A 209 14.04 18.24 2.81
C VAL A 209 13.02 18.85 3.76
N ARG A 210 12.77 18.22 4.91
CA ARG A 210 11.87 18.75 5.95
C ARG A 210 12.34 20.11 6.44
N GLN A 211 13.62 20.24 6.78
CA GLN A 211 14.23 21.50 7.23
C GLN A 211 14.20 22.58 6.15
N LEU A 212 14.47 22.23 4.89
CA LEU A 212 14.38 23.18 3.78
C LEU A 212 12.95 23.63 3.53
N THR A 213 11.98 22.72 3.64
CA THR A 213 10.55 23.03 3.51
C THR A 213 10.08 23.95 4.63
N GLU A 214 10.52 23.70 5.87
CA GLU A 214 10.24 24.57 7.01
C GLU A 214 10.87 25.96 6.83
N ARG A 215 12.11 26.04 6.36
CA ARG A 215 12.76 27.33 6.04
C ARG A 215 12.03 28.09 4.93
N LEU A 216 11.59 27.40 3.87
CA LEU A 216 10.78 28.02 2.82
C LEU A 216 9.44 28.52 3.35
N TYR A 217 8.80 27.75 4.22
CA TYR A 217 7.57 28.16 4.88
C TYR A 217 7.80 29.40 5.76
N ALA A 218 8.84 29.41 6.60
CA ALA A 218 9.18 30.56 7.43
C ALA A 218 9.49 31.82 6.61
N VAL A 219 10.23 31.70 5.50
CA VAL A 219 10.51 32.82 4.59
C VAL A 219 9.23 33.30 3.88
N SER A 220 8.36 32.39 3.46
CA SER A 220 7.06 32.71 2.85
C SER A 220 6.12 33.45 3.81
N VAL A 221 6.04 33.01 5.07
CA VAL A 221 5.25 33.66 6.12
C VAL A 221 5.82 35.03 6.47
N ASN A 222 7.14 35.15 6.64
CA ASN A 222 7.78 36.44 6.91
C ASN A 222 7.64 37.43 5.73
N SER A 223 7.65 36.95 4.48
CA SER A 223 7.36 37.77 3.29
C SER A 223 5.88 38.17 3.19
N SER A 224 4.97 37.44 3.84
CA SER A 224 3.54 37.76 3.88
C SER A 224 3.21 38.77 4.99
N ASP A 225 4.01 38.82 6.05
CA ASP A 225 3.85 39.78 7.16
C ASP A 225 4.28 41.21 6.80
N ASP A 226 5.21 41.38 5.84
CA ASP A 226 5.54 42.70 5.26
C ASP A 226 4.41 43.28 4.39
N ILE A 227 3.42 42.47 3.99
CA ILE A 227 2.23 42.93 3.26
C ILE A 227 1.06 43.20 4.23
N ARG A 228 1.15 42.74 5.49
CA ARG A 228 0.03 42.76 6.46
C ARG A 228 0.14 43.78 7.59
N SER A 229 1.21 44.58 7.67
CA SER A 229 1.47 45.48 8.80
C SER A 229 1.14 46.96 8.61
N GLU A 230 0.36 47.35 7.59
CA GLU A 230 -0.13 48.73 7.44
C GLU A 230 -1.66 48.78 7.64
N GLU A 231 -2.11 48.65 8.88
CA GLU A 231 -3.44 49.15 9.29
C GLU A 231 -3.37 50.68 9.44
N HIS A 232 -3.60 51.40 8.35
CA HIS A 232 -3.93 52.82 8.41
C HIS A 232 -5.45 53.02 8.65
N PRO A 233 -5.84 53.96 9.52
CA PRO A 233 -7.21 54.11 10.01
C PRO A 233 -8.19 54.58 8.92
N LEU A 234 -9.39 53.99 8.96
CA LEU A 234 -10.62 54.32 8.22
C LEU A 234 -10.64 55.71 7.52
N CYS A 235 -10.35 55.74 6.21
CA CYS A 235 -10.67 56.86 5.32
C CYS A 235 -11.80 56.43 4.37
N PRO A 236 -12.84 57.25 4.13
CA PRO A 236 -13.87 56.97 3.13
C PRO A 236 -13.22 56.86 1.76
N LEU A 237 -13.40 55.73 1.08
CA LEU A 237 -12.87 55.52 -0.26
C LEU A 237 -13.55 56.51 -1.23
N ASP A 238 -12.73 57.34 -1.90
CA ASP A 238 -13.17 58.12 -3.04
C ASP A 238 -13.68 57.18 -4.16
N PRO A 239 -14.75 57.53 -4.88
CA PRO A 239 -15.26 56.72 -5.97
C PRO A 239 -14.18 56.51 -7.03
N LEU A 240 -13.93 55.25 -7.39
CA LEU A 240 -12.99 54.91 -8.47
C LEU A 240 -13.31 55.71 -9.73
N PRO A 241 -12.31 56.31 -10.40
CA PRO A 241 -12.52 57.01 -11.65
C PRO A 241 -13.12 56.04 -12.67
N GLN A 242 -14.17 56.49 -13.38
CA GLN A 242 -14.83 55.67 -14.39
C GLN A 242 -13.79 55.28 -15.45
N LEU A 243 -13.49 53.98 -15.51
CA LEU A 243 -12.59 53.43 -16.51
C LEU A 243 -13.19 53.72 -17.89
N THR A 244 -12.39 54.32 -18.76
CA THR A 244 -12.74 54.45 -20.18
C THR A 244 -13.11 53.06 -20.72
N PRO A 245 -14.26 52.92 -21.41
CA PRO A 245 -14.66 51.63 -21.97
C PRO A 245 -13.53 51.03 -22.80
N LEU A 246 -13.20 49.77 -22.54
CA LEU A 246 -12.17 49.06 -23.28
C LEU A 246 -12.73 48.79 -24.69
N GLU A 247 -12.33 49.60 -25.66
CA GLU A 247 -12.65 49.32 -27.06
C GLU A 247 -11.90 48.05 -27.49
N MET A 248 -12.68 46.98 -27.66
CA MET A 248 -12.20 45.75 -28.28
C MET A 248 -11.91 46.03 -29.75
N PRO A 249 -10.75 45.63 -30.29
CA PRO A 249 -10.47 45.80 -31.71
C PRO A 249 -11.53 45.08 -32.56
N LEU A 250 -12.06 45.77 -33.57
CA LEU A 250 -12.92 45.17 -34.57
C LEU A 250 -12.08 44.18 -35.39
N PHE A 251 -12.23 42.90 -35.08
CA PHE A 251 -11.67 41.84 -35.90
C PHE A 251 -12.51 41.72 -37.17
N ASP A 252 -11.91 42.08 -38.32
CA ASP A 252 -12.50 41.86 -39.63
C ASP A 252 -12.45 40.36 -39.98
N PHE A 253 -13.48 39.62 -39.62
CA PHE A 253 -13.69 38.22 -40.06
C PHE A 253 -14.29 38.13 -41.47
N THR A 254 -13.86 39.00 -42.38
CA THR A 254 -14.15 38.82 -43.81
C THR A 254 -12.83 38.65 -44.56
N SER A 255 -12.35 37.41 -44.59
CA SER A 255 -11.54 36.94 -45.71
C SER A 255 -12.27 35.75 -46.31
N THR A 256 -12.70 35.97 -47.55
CA THR A 256 -13.26 35.02 -48.52
C THR A 256 -12.41 33.78 -48.70
#